data_AF-A0A522GNA8-F1
#
_entry.id   AF-A0A522GNA8-F1
#
_cell.length_a   1.000
_cell.length_b   1.000
_cell.length_c   1.000
_cell.angle_alpha   90.00
_cell.angle_beta   90.00
_cell.angle_gamma   90.00
#
_symmetry.space_group_name_H-M   'P 1'
#
loop_
_entity.id
_entity.type
_entity.pdbx_description
1 polymer ?
#
loop_
_entity_poly.entity_id
_entity_poly.type
_entity_poly.pdbx_seq_one_letter_code
_entity_poly.pdbx_strand_id
1 'polypeptide(L)'
;MALAEELPIYKACYDLVLALFNLSKNFKKEFKYTLGESLKNEAIKSVTNIFRANSVQDKIPHLTQARENIEVIRVSITHCKSWIKNKK
;
A
#
# COMPACT_ATOMS: atom_id res chain seq x y z
N MET A 1 -3.58 24.34 9.52
CA MET A 1 -3.67 22.99 8.94
C MET A 1 -2.23 22.52 8.77
N ALA A 2 -1.81 21.50 9.54
CA ALA A 2 -0.40 21.11 9.60
C ALA A 2 0.06 20.60 8.23
N LEU A 3 1.20 21.11 7.77
CA LEU A 3 1.88 20.63 6.56
C LEU A 3 2.12 19.13 6.69
N ALA A 4 1.80 18.39 5.63
CA ALA A 4 1.77 16.92 5.58
C ALA A 4 3.09 16.22 5.93
N GLU A 5 4.16 16.97 6.16
CA GLU A 5 5.53 16.51 6.37
C GLU A 5 5.78 16.00 7.81
N GLU A 6 4.92 16.31 8.78
CA GLU A 6 5.14 15.94 10.20
C GLU A 6 4.25 14.82 10.75
N LEU A 7 3.38 14.18 9.94
CA LEU A 7 2.61 13.04 10.44
C LEU A 7 3.41 11.73 10.30
N PRO A 8 3.67 11.00 11.40
CA PRO A 8 4.37 9.71 11.35
C PRO A 8 3.65 8.69 10.45
N ILE A 9 2.32 8.82 10.30
CA ILE A 9 1.50 8.00 9.40
C ILE A 9 1.83 8.22 7.92
N TYR A 10 2.07 9.48 7.50
CA TYR A 10 2.41 9.76 6.10
C TYR A 10 3.74 9.13 5.73
N LYS A 11 4.75 9.30 6.60
CA LYS A 11 6.07 8.67 6.44
C LYS A 11 5.96 7.14 6.41
N ALA A 12 5.22 6.54 7.34
CA ALA A 12 5.05 5.09 7.39
C ALA A 12 4.41 4.52 6.10
N CYS A 13 3.44 5.23 5.52
CA CYS A 13 2.83 4.80 4.26
C CYS A 13 3.75 4.98 3.06
N TYR A 14 4.57 6.04 3.05
CA TYR A 14 5.60 6.21 2.04
C TYR A 14 6.67 5.11 2.12
N ASP A 15 7.12 4.77 3.32
CA ASP A 15 8.04 3.64 3.57
C ASP A 15 7.44 2.31 3.10
N LEU A 16 6.13 2.11 3.30
CA LEU A 16 5.41 0.94 2.79
C LEU A 16 5.41 0.89 1.25
N VAL A 17 5.21 2.02 0.56
CA VAL A 17 5.33 2.07 -0.91
C VAL A 17 6.74 1.66 -1.33
N LEU A 18 7.78 2.23 -0.73
CA LEU A 18 9.18 1.88 -1.00
C LEU A 18 9.46 0.39 -0.78
N ALA A 19 8.97 -0.18 0.32
CA ALA A 19 9.09 -1.60 0.60
C ALA A 19 8.43 -2.47 -0.47
N LEU A 20 7.23 -2.10 -0.94
CA LEU A 20 6.52 -2.81 -2.01
C LEU A 20 7.23 -2.70 -3.36
N PHE A 21 7.80 -1.53 -3.67
CA PHE A 21 8.60 -1.35 -4.88
C PHE A 21 9.85 -2.24 -4.87
N ASN A 22 10.52 -2.36 -3.73
CA ASN A 22 11.67 -3.26 -3.57
C ASN A 22 11.27 -4.73 -3.61
N LEU A 23 10.14 -5.11 -2.99
CA LEU A 23 9.59 -6.46 -3.07
C LEU A 23 9.24 -6.85 -4.51
N SER A 24 8.62 -5.92 -5.26
CA SER A 24 8.25 -6.08 -6.67
C SER A 24 9.44 -6.38 -7.59
N LYS A 25 10.67 -5.95 -7.24
CA LYS A 25 11.88 -6.24 -8.03
C LYS A 25 12.23 -7.72 -8.01
N ASN A 26 11.91 -8.43 -6.92
CA ASN A 26 12.20 -9.85 -6.73
C ASN A 26 11.12 -10.78 -7.31
N PHE A 27 10.04 -10.24 -7.87
CA PHE A 27 8.97 -11.05 -8.46
C PHE A 27 9.38 -11.61 -9.83
N LYS A 28 8.98 -12.87 -10.10
CA LYS A 28 9.05 -13.45 -11.45
C LYS A 28 8.21 -12.59 -12.42
N LYS A 29 8.61 -12.49 -13.69
CA LYS A 29 7.99 -11.61 -14.71
C LYS A 29 6.46 -11.65 -14.70
N GLU A 30 5.82 -12.82 -14.70
CA GLU A 30 4.35 -12.94 -14.67
C GLU A 30 3.70 -12.28 -13.45
N PHE A 31 4.30 -12.41 -12.26
CA PHE A 31 3.80 -11.79 -11.02
C PHE A 31 4.08 -10.30 -10.96
N LYS A 32 5.13 -9.83 -11.63
CA LYS A 32 5.53 -8.42 -11.62
C LYS A 32 4.50 -7.53 -12.31
N TYR A 33 3.93 -7.98 -13.43
CA TYR A 33 2.97 -7.20 -14.24
C TYR A 33 1.52 -7.37 -13.80
N THR A 34 1.21 -8.32 -12.92
CA THR A 34 -0.15 -8.54 -12.41
C THR A 34 -0.25 -8.08 -10.95
N LEU A 35 0.29 -8.89 -10.04
CA LEU A 35 0.28 -8.61 -8.60
C LEU A 35 1.17 -7.43 -8.23
N GLY A 36 2.36 -7.33 -8.81
CA GLY A 36 3.31 -6.26 -8.50
C GLY A 36 2.79 -4.87 -8.85
N GLU A 37 2.06 -4.74 -9.96
CA GLU A 37 1.42 -3.48 -10.37
C GLU A 37 0.21 -3.15 -9.49
N SER A 38 -0.66 -4.13 -9.25
CA SER A 38 -1.82 -3.96 -8.37
C SER A 38 -1.42 -3.53 -6.95
N LEU A 39 -0.40 -4.17 -6.37
CA LEU A 39 0.13 -3.81 -5.05
C LEU A 39 0.65 -2.37 -5.00
N LYS A 40 1.35 -1.91 -6.04
CA LYS A 40 1.84 -0.52 -6.10
C LYS A 40 0.70 0.47 -6.19
N ASN A 41 -0.32 0.18 -7.01
CA ASN A 41 -1.48 1.03 -7.15
C ASN A 41 -2.24 1.18 -5.82
N GLU A 42 -2.46 0.07 -5.10
CA GLU A 42 -3.12 0.11 -3.78
C GLU A 42 -2.29 0.88 -2.74
N ALA A 43 -0.96 0.75 -2.78
CA ALA A 43 -0.07 1.49 -1.88
C ALA A 43 -0.12 3.01 -2.12
N ILE A 44 -0.11 3.43 -3.39
CA ILE A 44 -0.24 4.84 -3.77
C ILE A 44 -1.61 5.39 -3.36
N LYS A 45 -2.69 4.61 -3.53
CA LYS A 45 -4.03 4.99 -3.08
C LYS A 45 -4.08 5.19 -1.56
N SER A 46 -3.44 4.32 -0.79
CA SER A 46 -3.36 4.46 0.67
C SER A 46 -2.71 5.79 1.10
N VAL A 47 -1.54 6.13 0.51
CA VAL A 47 -0.85 7.41 0.75
C VAL A 47 -1.74 8.59 0.36
N THR A 48 -2.40 8.49 -0.79
CA THR A 48 -3.28 9.56 -1.30
C THR A 48 -4.49 9.77 -0.39
N ASN A 49 -5.07 8.70 0.14
CA ASN A 49 -6.20 8.77 1.07
C ASN A 49 -5.79 9.38 2.42
N ILE A 50 -4.59 9.08 2.92
CA ILE A 50 -4.03 9.74 4.11
C ILE A 50 -3.80 11.23 3.86
N PHE A 51 -3.25 11.59 2.70
CA PHE A 51 -3.09 12.98 2.31
C PHE A 51 -4.44 13.73 2.24
N ARG A 52 -5.46 13.10 1.64
CA ARG A 52 -6.82 13.65 1.57
C ARG A 52 -7.42 13.81 2.97
N ALA A 53 -7.29 12.81 3.84
CA ALA A 53 -7.73 12.86 5.23
C ALA A 53 -7.11 14.05 5.99
N ASN A 54 -5.88 14.43 5.67
CA ASN A 54 -5.23 15.59 6.28
C ASN A 54 -5.73 16.93 5.72
N SER A 55 -6.27 16.95 4.51
CA SER A 55 -6.73 18.15 3.81
C SER A 55 -8.20 18.49 4.06
N VAL A 56 -8.98 17.58 4.64
CA VAL A 56 -10.43 17.77 4.89
C VAL A 56 -10.76 17.81 6.38
N GLN A 57 -11.93 18.38 6.70
CA GLN A 57 -12.49 18.40 8.05
C GLN A 57 -12.96 16.99 8.47
N ASP A 58 -13.66 16.29 7.57
CA ASP A 58 -14.14 14.93 7.79
C ASP A 58 -13.12 13.88 7.34
N LYS A 59 -12.30 13.42 8.30
CA LYS A 59 -11.15 12.53 8.03
C LYS A 59 -11.52 11.06 8.02
N ILE A 60 -12.60 10.69 8.71
CA ILE A 60 -13.01 9.29 8.96
C ILE A 60 -13.17 8.48 7.66
N PRO A 61 -13.85 8.97 6.60
CA PRO A 61 -14.04 8.17 5.39
C PRO A 61 -12.70 7.86 4.70
N HIS A 62 -11.81 8.85 4.63
CA HIS A 62 -10.51 8.69 4.00
C HIS A 62 -9.56 7.80 4.79
N LEU A 63 -9.58 7.87 6.12
CA LEU A 63 -8.80 6.97 6.98
C LEU A 63 -9.30 5.52 6.90
N THR A 64 -10.62 5.33 6.86
CA THR A 64 -11.23 4.01 6.64
C THR A 64 -10.77 3.41 5.31
N GLN A 65 -10.84 4.20 4.24
CA GLN A 65 -10.43 3.72 2.93
C GLN A 65 -8.93 3.45 2.84
N ALA A 66 -8.09 4.31 3.44
CA ALA A 66 -6.65 4.07 3.53
C ALA A 66 -6.32 2.75 4.25
N ARG A 67 -7.08 2.41 5.30
CA ARG A 67 -6.96 1.14 6.04
C ARG A 67 -7.37 -0.05 5.18
N GLU A 68 -8.47 0.07 4.42
CA GLU A 68 -8.89 -0.97 3.47
C GLU A 68 -7.82 -1.23 2.40
N ASN A 69 -7.21 -0.17 1.83
CA ASN A 69 -6.10 -0.33 0.88
C ASN A 69 -4.95 -1.15 1.49
N ILE A 70 -4.60 -0.91 2.77
CA ILE A 70 -3.54 -1.65 3.48
C ILE A 70 -3.93 -3.13 3.67
N GLU A 71 -5.18 -3.42 4.02
CA GLU A 71 -5.66 -4.80 4.14
C GLU A 71 -5.61 -5.54 2.80
N VAL A 72 -5.99 -4.89 1.70
CA VAL A 72 -5.87 -5.46 0.35
C VAL A 72 -4.41 -5.80 0.03
N ILE A 73 -3.47 -4.93 0.36
CA ILE A 73 -2.03 -5.17 0.21
C ILE A 73 -1.59 -6.40 1.03
N ARG A 74 -1.99 -6.47 2.31
CA ARG A 74 -1.64 -7.58 3.22
C ARG A 74 -2.17 -8.92 2.71
N VAL A 75 -3.43 -8.96 2.29
CA VAL A 75 -4.09 -10.14 1.73
C VAL A 75 -3.37 -10.59 0.46
N SER A 76 -3.09 -9.67 -0.45
CA SER A 76 -2.40 -9.94 -1.72
C SER A 76 -0.99 -10.54 -1.52
N ILE A 77 -0.21 -10.00 -0.56
CA ILE A 77 1.11 -10.55 -0.19
C ILE A 77 0.96 -11.96 0.40
N THR A 78 -0.04 -12.18 1.25
CA THR A 78 -0.29 -13.47 1.89
C THR A 78 -0.62 -14.54 0.85
N HIS A 79 -1.50 -14.24 -0.11
CA HIS A 79 -1.80 -15.14 -1.23
C HIS A 79 -0.55 -15.46 -2.06
N CYS A 80 0.30 -14.46 -2.33
CA CYS A 80 1.56 -14.68 -3.05
C CYS A 80 2.49 -15.64 -2.30
N LYS A 81 2.64 -15.48 -0.97
CA LYS A 81 3.45 -16.36 -0.13
C LYS A 81 2.93 -17.80 -0.12
N SER A 82 1.61 -17.98 -0.01
CA SER A 82 0.98 -19.31 -0.06
C SER A 82 1.21 -20.00 -1.41
N TRP A 83 1.10 -19.25 -2.51
CA TRP A 83 1.34 -19.80 -3.85
C TRP A 83 2.80 -20.21 -4.07
N ILE A 84 3.76 -19.42 -3.57
CA ILE A 84 5.18 -19.76 -3.62
C ILE A 84 5.49 -21.03 -2.80
N LYS A 85 4.88 -21.19 -1.62
CA LYS A 85 5.05 -22.39 -0.78
C LYS A 85 4.47 -23.65 -1.41
N ASN A 86 3.33 -23.57 -2.11
CA ASN A 86 2.66 -24.72 -2.71
C ASN A 86 3.32 -25.22 -4.01
N LYS A 87 4.35 -24.52 -4.53
CA LYS A 87 5.14 -24.94 -5.70
C LYS A 87 6.45 -25.67 -5.34
N LYS A 88 6.72 -25.88 -4.06
CA LYS A 88 7.80 -26.76 -3.57
C LYS A 88 7.21 -28.10 -3.16
#